data_AF-A0A6M5Z3A7-F1
#
_entry.id   AF-A0A6M5Z3A7-F1
#
_cell.length_a   1.000
_cell.length_b   1.000
_cell.length_c   1.000
_cell.angle_alpha   90.00
_cell.angle_beta   90.00
_cell.angle_gamma   90.00
#
_symmetry.space_group_name_H-M   'P 1'
#
loop_
_entity.id
_entity.type
_entity.pdbx_description
1 polymer ?
#
loop_
_entity_poly.entity_id
_entity_poly.type
_entity_poly.pdbx_seq_one_letter_code
_entity_poly.pdbx_strand_id
1 'polypeptide(L)'
;MSLASASGRFTFTSSAPAPHWATDGLYYEFGPSPASPEGVRVAATKHPDGSLEVRVDDGAEDVTFRRPLPPLPAGLLIGVTWNFGTVTLFVNGTRADSVTLPTSALV
;
A
#
# COMPACT_ATOMS: atom_id res chain seq x y z
N MET A 1 -1.25 16.58 -9.21
CA MET A 1 -1.98 16.81 -7.94
C MET A 1 -1.47 15.74 -6.99
N SER A 2 -1.14 16.09 -5.74
CA SER A 2 -0.24 15.28 -4.89
C SER A 2 -1.00 14.55 -3.76
N LEU A 3 -0.47 13.43 -3.25
CA LEU A 3 -0.83 12.72 -2.01
C LEU A 3 -0.92 13.70 -0.83
N ALA A 4 -0.13 14.77 -0.83
CA ALA A 4 -0.20 15.87 0.14
C ALA A 4 -1.55 16.62 0.13
N SER A 5 -2.24 16.62 -1.01
CA SER A 5 -3.44 17.44 -1.30
C SER A 5 -4.69 16.64 -1.64
N ALA A 6 -4.59 15.33 -1.81
CA ALA A 6 -5.69 14.48 -2.27
C ALA A 6 -6.21 13.53 -1.18
N SER A 7 -7.41 13.00 -1.39
CA SER A 7 -7.97 11.93 -0.57
C SER A 7 -8.45 10.75 -1.43
N GLY A 8 -8.26 9.53 -0.97
CA GLY A 8 -8.70 8.34 -1.68
C GLY A 8 -8.37 7.06 -0.96
N ARG A 9 -8.76 5.93 -1.58
CA ARG A 9 -8.48 4.60 -1.03
C ARG A 9 -8.20 3.59 -2.14
N PHE A 10 -7.42 2.59 -1.78
CA PHE A 10 -7.16 1.40 -2.58
C PHE A 10 -7.24 0.17 -1.69
N THR A 11 -7.83 -0.92 -2.19
CA THR A 11 -7.88 -2.20 -1.47
C THR A 11 -7.62 -3.34 -2.44
N PHE A 12 -6.79 -4.29 -2.03
CA PHE A 12 -6.61 -5.56 -2.75
C PHE A 12 -6.69 -6.73 -1.79
N THR A 13 -7.24 -7.83 -2.28
CA THR A 13 -7.26 -9.11 -1.58
C THR A 13 -6.41 -10.12 -2.34
N SER A 14 -5.59 -10.85 -1.59
CA SER A 14 -4.85 -12.00 -2.08
C SER A 14 -5.36 -13.22 -1.32
N SER A 15 -5.94 -14.18 -2.03
CA SER A 15 -6.23 -15.49 -1.48
C SER A 15 -4.89 -16.16 -1.13
N ALA A 16 -4.71 -16.65 0.10
CA ALA A 16 -3.57 -17.47 0.45
C ALA A 16 -4.01 -18.94 0.48
N PRO A 17 -3.50 -19.78 -0.45
CA PRO A 17 -3.58 -21.23 -0.22
C PRO A 17 -2.35 -22.05 -0.70
N ALA A 18 -1.24 -21.43 -1.11
CA ALA A 18 -0.08 -22.16 -1.66
C ALA A 18 1.06 -22.35 -0.63
N PRO A 19 1.78 -23.50 -0.66
CA PRO A 19 3.06 -23.64 0.04
C PRO A 19 4.01 -22.50 -0.36
N HIS A 20 4.73 -21.93 0.61
CA HIS A 20 5.64 -20.79 0.42
C HIS A 20 4.98 -19.44 0.08
N TRP A 21 3.66 -19.29 0.24
CA TRP A 21 2.96 -18.03 -0.05
C TRP A 21 3.58 -16.81 0.63
N ALA A 22 4.11 -16.94 1.85
CA ALA A 22 4.71 -15.81 2.58
C ALA A 22 6.13 -15.46 2.11
N THR A 23 6.78 -16.35 1.37
CA THR A 23 8.18 -16.23 0.95
C THR A 23 8.34 -16.23 -0.57
N ASP A 24 7.24 -16.40 -1.31
CA ASP A 24 7.27 -16.23 -2.75
C ASP A 24 7.60 -14.74 -3.04
N GLY A 25 8.54 -14.50 -3.94
CA GLY A 25 9.00 -13.14 -4.28
C GLY A 25 8.00 -12.40 -5.17
N LEU A 26 6.69 -12.61 -4.98
CA LEU A 26 5.68 -12.14 -5.90
C LEU A 26 5.53 -10.61 -5.82
N TYR A 27 5.56 -10.00 -6.99
CA TYR A 27 5.32 -8.58 -7.21
C TYR A 27 3.92 -8.37 -7.79
N TYR A 28 3.15 -7.48 -7.17
CA TYR A 28 1.85 -7.05 -7.63
C TYR A 28 1.90 -5.56 -7.93
N GLU A 29 1.82 -5.20 -9.21
CA GLU A 29 1.62 -3.82 -9.63
C GLU A 29 0.15 -3.62 -9.94
N PHE A 30 -0.50 -2.79 -9.14
CA PHE A 30 -1.83 -2.33 -9.45
C PHE A 30 -1.63 -1.02 -10.20
N GLY A 31 -2.00 -1.04 -11.49
CA GLY A 31 -2.03 0.17 -12.32
C GLY A 31 -2.82 1.30 -11.64
N PRO A 32 -2.87 2.50 -12.25
CA PRO A 32 -3.45 3.68 -11.61
C PRO A 32 -4.81 3.34 -11.02
N SER A 33 -4.95 3.58 -9.71
CA SER A 33 -6.15 3.18 -8.99
C SER A 33 -7.36 3.82 -9.68
N PRO A 34 -8.41 3.05 -10.06
CA PRO A 34 -9.61 3.65 -10.63
C PRO A 34 -10.35 4.55 -9.62
N ALA A 35 -10.07 4.39 -8.33
CA ALA A 35 -10.53 5.28 -7.25
C ALA A 35 -9.61 6.50 -7.04
N SER A 36 -8.54 6.62 -7.84
CA SER A 36 -7.64 7.76 -7.86
C SER A 36 -7.54 8.32 -9.28
N PRO A 37 -8.48 9.20 -9.69
CA PRO A 37 -8.48 9.81 -11.04
C PRO A 37 -7.19 10.59 -11.39
N GLU A 38 -6.27 10.71 -10.43
CA GLU A 38 -5.06 11.53 -10.50
C GLU A 38 -3.77 10.73 -10.76
N GLY A 39 -3.87 9.41 -10.95
CA GLY A 39 -2.71 8.60 -11.35
C GLY A 39 -1.90 7.99 -10.21
N VAL A 40 -2.44 7.93 -8.98
CA VAL A 40 -1.81 7.21 -7.86
C VAL A 40 -1.65 5.73 -8.20
N ARG A 41 -0.42 5.24 -8.09
CA ARG A 41 -0.01 3.85 -8.27
C ARG A 41 0.20 3.20 -6.91
N VAL A 42 -0.25 1.96 -6.79
CA VAL A 42 0.00 1.15 -5.61
C VAL A 42 0.65 -0.14 -6.05
N ALA A 43 1.80 -0.46 -5.47
CA ALA A 43 2.47 -1.73 -5.69
C ALA A 43 2.62 -2.46 -4.35
N ALA A 44 2.60 -3.79 -4.41
CA ALA A 44 2.85 -4.65 -3.26
C ALA A 44 3.84 -5.74 -3.62
N THR A 45 4.85 -5.96 -2.78
CA THR A 45 5.90 -6.95 -3.00
C THR A 45 5.99 -7.85 -1.78
N LYS A 46 5.90 -9.17 -1.99
CA LYS A 46 6.25 -10.15 -0.97
C LYS A 46 7.74 -10.46 -1.10
N HIS A 47 8.44 -10.48 0.04
CA HIS A 47 9.86 -10.74 0.09
C HIS A 47 10.15 -12.14 0.66
N PRO A 48 11.23 -12.80 0.23
CA PRO A 48 11.63 -14.11 0.77
C PRO A 48 11.92 -14.13 2.27
N ASP A 49 12.19 -12.97 2.88
CA ASP A 49 12.36 -12.82 4.32
C ASP A 49 11.04 -12.82 5.11
N GLY A 50 9.91 -13.01 4.43
CA GLY A 50 8.58 -13.00 5.02
C GLY A 50 8.02 -11.59 5.25
N SER A 51 8.61 -10.55 4.68
CA SER A 51 8.07 -9.19 4.72
C SER A 51 7.20 -8.86 3.51
N LEU A 52 6.25 -7.95 3.72
CA LEU A 52 5.47 -7.28 2.69
C LEU A 52 5.93 -5.84 2.60
N GLU A 53 6.22 -5.41 1.39
CA GLU A 53 6.41 -4.02 1.03
C GLU A 53 5.16 -3.52 0.29
N VAL A 54 4.68 -2.33 0.63
CA VAL A 54 3.60 -1.63 -0.07
C VAL A 54 4.10 -0.24 -0.41
N ARG A 55 4.10 0.08 -1.70
CA ARG A 55 4.52 1.38 -2.23
C ARG A 55 3.32 2.13 -2.78
N VAL A 56 3.26 3.41 -2.48
CA VAL A 56 2.21 4.34 -2.92
C VAL A 56 2.92 5.53 -3.55
N ASP A 57 2.66 5.76 -4.83
CA ASP A 57 3.35 6.77 -5.62
C ASP A 57 2.33 7.56 -6.45
N ASP A 58 2.50 8.88 -6.53
CA ASP A 58 1.73 9.76 -7.42
C ASP A 58 2.61 10.48 -8.44
N GLY A 59 3.90 10.12 -8.52
CA GLY A 59 4.92 10.77 -9.36
C GLY A 59 5.59 12.00 -8.74
N ALA A 60 5.06 12.52 -7.63
CA ALA A 60 5.67 13.61 -6.85
C ALA A 60 6.17 13.14 -5.48
N GLU A 61 5.40 12.26 -4.83
CA GLU A 61 5.63 11.72 -3.50
C GLU A 61 5.62 10.20 -3.57
N ASP A 62 6.54 9.59 -2.82
CA ASP A 62 6.71 8.14 -2.73
C ASP A 62 6.68 7.70 -1.27
N VAL A 63 5.64 6.94 -0.92
CA VAL A 63 5.48 6.37 0.41
C VAL A 63 5.62 4.86 0.34
N THR A 64 6.62 4.33 1.05
CA THR A 64 6.87 2.90 1.14
C THR A 64 6.71 2.43 2.59
N PHE A 65 5.88 1.39 2.77
CA PHE A 65 5.74 0.65 4.02
C PHE A 65 6.36 -0.72 3.85
N ARG A 66 7.23 -1.15 4.77
CA ARG A 66 7.73 -2.53 4.79
C ARG A 66 7.57 -3.14 6.18
N ARG A 67 6.98 -4.33 6.25
CA ARG A 67 6.69 -4.99 7.52
C ARG A 67 6.62 -6.51 7.41
N PRO A 68 6.76 -7.26 8.52
CA PRO A 68 6.50 -8.69 8.51
C PRO A 68 5.08 -9.01 8.03
N LEU A 69 4.95 -10.04 7.19
CA LEU A 69 3.66 -10.59 6.82
C LEU A 69 3.01 -11.20 8.07
N PRO A 70 1.74 -10.87 8.35
CA PRO A 70 1.02 -11.59 9.39
C PRO A 70 0.83 -13.07 8.99
N PRO A 71 0.59 -13.97 9.96
CA PRO A 71 0.17 -15.34 9.67
C PRO A 71 -1.22 -15.32 9.01
N LEU A 72 -1.38 -15.98 7.85
CA LEU A 72 -2.58 -15.82 7.02
C LEU A 72 -3.19 -17.17 6.65
N PRO A 73 -4.03 -17.75 7.52
CA PRO A 73 -4.73 -19.00 7.23
C PRO A 73 -5.84 -18.84 6.16
N ALA A 74 -6.29 -17.62 5.85
CA ALA A 74 -7.44 -17.36 4.97
C ALA A 74 -7.22 -16.30 3.87
N GLY A 75 -5.97 -15.83 3.68
CA GLY A 75 -5.64 -14.76 2.73
C GLY A 75 -5.38 -13.40 3.37
N LEU A 76 -4.85 -12.49 2.55
CA LEU A 76 -4.38 -11.15 2.91
C LEU A 76 -5.28 -10.09 2.31
N LEU A 77 -5.81 -9.20 3.14
CA LEU A 77 -6.42 -7.94 2.70
C LEU A 77 -5.44 -6.80 2.98
N ILE A 78 -5.05 -6.08 1.95
CA ILE A 78 -4.32 -4.82 2.08
C ILE A 78 -5.24 -3.68 1.70
N GLY A 79 -5.25 -2.65 2.53
CA GLY A 79 -5.88 -1.38 2.25
C GLY A 79 -4.86 -0.26 2.37
N VAL A 80 -4.96 0.74 1.51
CA VAL A 80 -4.23 1.99 1.62
C VAL A 80 -5.24 3.12 1.52
N THR A 81 -5.12 4.11 2.39
CA THR A 81 -5.84 5.38 2.26
C THR A 81 -4.84 6.52 2.21
N TRP A 82 -5.12 7.54 1.42
CA TRP A 82 -4.46 8.84 1.54
C TRP A 82 -5.51 9.88 1.86
N ASN A 83 -5.18 10.82 2.72
CA ASN A 83 -6.08 11.90 3.12
C ASN A 83 -5.24 13.12 3.47
N PHE A 84 -5.13 14.05 2.53
CA PHE A 84 -4.47 15.35 2.69
C PHE A 84 -3.08 15.22 3.35
N GLY A 85 -2.21 14.43 2.73
CA GLY A 85 -0.84 14.19 3.18
C GLY A 85 -0.66 13.07 4.19
N THR A 86 -1.74 12.50 4.73
CA THR A 86 -1.61 11.30 5.56
C THR A 86 -1.90 10.06 4.73
N VAL A 87 -0.88 9.22 4.52
CA VAL A 87 -1.01 7.91 3.89
C VAL A 87 -1.02 6.85 4.98
N THR A 88 -2.04 6.00 5.01
CA THR A 88 -2.25 4.97 6.03
C THR A 88 -2.36 3.60 5.39
N LEU A 89 -1.57 2.66 5.88
CA LEU A 89 -1.64 1.24 5.52
C LEU A 89 -2.60 0.52 6.46
N PHE A 90 -3.39 -0.38 5.90
CA PHE A 90 -4.25 -1.32 6.59
C PHE A 90 -3.91 -2.74 6.17
N VAL A 91 -3.83 -3.65 7.13
CA VAL A 91 -3.63 -5.08 6.91
C VAL A 91 -4.75 -5.82 7.61
N ASN A 92 -5.50 -6.64 6.87
CA ASN A 92 -6.69 -7.34 7.34
C ASN A 92 -7.70 -6.41 8.06
N GLY A 93 -7.91 -5.22 7.48
CA GLY A 93 -8.83 -4.21 8.02
C GLY A 93 -8.32 -3.46 9.26
N THR A 94 -7.16 -3.83 9.80
CA THR A 94 -6.56 -3.15 10.96
C THR A 94 -5.51 -2.14 10.48
N ARG A 95 -5.52 -0.93 11.05
CA ARG A 95 -4.48 0.07 10.77
C ARG A 95 -3.12 -0.51 11.14
N ALA A 96 -2.26 -0.59 10.14
CA ALA A 96 -0.93 -1.18 10.22
C ALA A 96 0.13 -0.13 10.56
N ASP A 97 0.11 0.96 9.80
CA ASP A 97 1.10 2.03 9.85
C ASP A 97 0.56 3.30 9.17
N SER A 98 1.22 4.43 9.34
CA SER A 98 0.89 5.68 8.66
C SER A 98 2.09 6.61 8.54
N VAL A 99 2.19 7.27 7.39
CA VAL A 99 3.15 8.35 7.13
C VAL A 99 2.38 9.65 6.91
N THR A 100 2.86 10.74 7.49
CA THR A 100 2.37 12.09 7.20
C THR A 100 3.44 12.81 6.38
N LEU A 101 3.09 13.12 5.14
CA LEU A 101 3.90 13.92 4.22
C LEU A 101 3.92 15.37 4.70
N PRO A 102 5.07 16.07 4.58
CA PRO A 102 5.11 17.49 4.85
C PRO A 102 4.15 18.20 3.89
N THR A 103 3.24 19.01 4.44
CA THR A 103 2.44 19.90 3.60
C THR A 103 3.42 20.91 3.01
N SER A 104 3.71 20.80 1.71
CA SER A 104 4.47 21.86 1.03
C SER A 104 3.65 23.14 1.17
N ALA A 105 4.09 24.04 2.06
CA ALA A 105 3.60 25.40 2.07
C ALA A 105 3.88 25.94 0.67
N LEU A 106 2.82 26.31 -0.06
CA LEU A 106 2.95 27.05 -1.31
C LEU A 106 3.82 28.27 -1.03
N VAL A 107 5.06 28.27 -1.54
CA VAL A 107 5.93 29.44 -1.61
C VAL A 107 5.60 30.20 -2.88
#